data_AF-A0A6V7KWN3-F1
#
_entry.id   AF-A0A6V7KWN3-F1
#
_cell.length_a   1.000
_cell.length_b   1.000
_cell.length_c   1.000
_cell.angle_alpha   90.00
_cell.angle_beta   90.00
_cell.angle_gamma   90.00
#
_symmetry.space_group_name_H-M   'P 1'
#
loop_
_entity.id
_entity.type
_entity.pdbx_description
1 polymer ?
#
loop_
_entity_poly.entity_id
_entity_poly.type
_entity_poly.pdbx_seq_one_letter_code
_entity_poly.pdbx_strand_id
1 'polypeptide(L)' 'SARGFMHMRIQKNDELNAYILGQFSKPFETIPEMVRHFSVNRLPIRGAEHMCLLHPVIAQLL' A
#
# COMPACT_ATOMS: atom_id res chain seq x y z
N SER A 1 -20.79 -2.07 5.38
CA SER A 1 -19.70 -2.98 5.79
C SER A 1 -19.01 -3.45 4.53
N ALA A 2 -17.80 -2.97 4.25
CA ALA A 2 -17.02 -3.39 3.08
C ALA A 2 -16.37 -4.74 3.42
N ARG A 3 -17.07 -5.85 3.17
CA ARG A 3 -16.54 -7.20 3.35
C ARG A 3 -15.95 -7.65 2.02
N GLY A 4 -14.63 -7.63 1.89
CA GLY A 4 -13.94 -8.03 0.67
C GLY A 4 -12.44 -7.78 0.76
N PHE A 5 -11.70 -8.32 -0.20
CA PHE A 5 -10.27 -8.08 -0.34
C PHE A 5 -10.03 -6.90 -1.27
N MET A 6 -9.06 -6.06 -0.93
CA MET A 6 -8.57 -4.99 -1.78
C MET A 6 -7.18 -5.37 -2.30
N HIS A 7 -7.04 -5.50 -3.61
CA HIS A 7 -5.77 -5.75 -4.25
C HIS A 7 -5.18 -4.41 -4.73
N MET A 8 -4.03 -4.03 -4.19
CA MET A 8 -3.29 -2.83 -4.59
C MET A 8 -2.03 -3.24 -5.35
N ARG A 9 -1.76 -2.55 -6.46
CA ARG A 9 -0.52 -2.79 -7.23
C ARG A 9 0.60 -1.91 -6.69
N ILE A 10 1.73 -2.51 -6.36
CA ILE A 10 2.99 -1.80 -6.16
C ILE A 10 3.69 -1.74 -7.51
N GLN A 11 4.04 -0.54 -7.95
CA GLN A 11 4.79 -0.31 -9.19
C GLN A 11 6.17 0.26 -8.85
N LYS A 12 7.21 -0.33 -9.44
CA LYS A 12 8.55 0.26 -9.42
C LYS A 12 8.63 1.32 -10.50
N ASN A 13 9.11 2.50 -10.13
CA ASN A 13 9.49 3.57 -11.05
C ASN A 13 11.02 3.53 -11.16
N ASP A 14 11.53 3.11 -12.32
CA ASP A 14 12.97 2.97 -12.54
C ASP A 14 13.70 4.33 -12.68
N GLU A 15 13.02 5.37 -13.17
CA GLU A 15 13.61 6.72 -13.31
C GLU A 15 13.90 7.35 -11.94
N LEU A 16 12.98 7.15 -10.98
CA LEU A 16 13.11 7.66 -9.61
C LEU A 16 13.78 6.64 -8.67
N ASN A 17 14.07 5.43 -9.16
CA ASN A 17 14.47 4.28 -8.35
C ASN A 17 13.60 4.10 -7.08
N ALA A 18 12.28 4.18 -7.25
CA ALA A 18 11.33 4.26 -6.16
C ALA A 18 10.11 3.33 -6.36
N TYR A 19 9.32 3.15 -5.31
CA TYR A 19 8.10 2.34 -5.29
C TYR A 19 6.86 3.22 -5.11
N ILE A 20 5.81 2.92 -5.86
CA ILE A 20 4.52 3.65 -5.84
C ILE A 20 3.40 2.63 -5.60
N LEU A 21 2.47 2.96 -4.70
CA LEU A 21 1.27 2.18 -4.41
C LEU A 21 0.07 2.71 -5.21
N GLY A 22 -0.36 1.98 -6.23
CA GLY A 22 -1.39 2.44 -7.16
C GLY A 22 -0.85 3.45 -8.18
N GLN A 23 -1.73 4.32 -8.70
CA GLN A 23 -1.41 5.20 -9.83
C GLN A 23 -1.02 6.65 -9.41
N PHE A 24 -1.29 7.04 -8.17
CA PHE A 24 -1.16 8.44 -7.71
C PHE A 24 -0.59 8.59 -6.29
N SER A 25 -0.06 7.52 -5.68
CA SER A 25 0.61 7.71 -4.40
C SER A 25 1.93 8.44 -4.58
N LYS A 26 2.43 9.02 -3.49
CA LYS A 26 3.82 9.46 -3.45
C LYS A 26 4.78 8.28 -3.70
N PRO A 27 5.97 8.54 -4.25
CA PRO A 27 7.05 7.55 -4.33
C PRO A 27 7.69 7.31 -2.96
N PHE A 28 8.26 6.12 -2.79
CA PHE A 28 8.99 5.68 -1.60
C PHE A 28 10.30 5.01 -1.99
N GLU A 29 11.35 5.16 -1.20
CA GLU A 29 12.64 4.54 -1.50
C GLU A 29 12.59 3.01 -1.31
N THR A 30 11.78 2.53 -0.36
CA THR A 30 11.64 1.10 -0.08
C THR A 30 10.19 0.67 0.19
N ILE A 31 9.89 -0.61 -0.06
CA ILE A 31 8.57 -1.18 0.23
C ILE A 31 8.23 -1.12 1.75
N PRO A 32 9.13 -1.46 2.69
CA PRO A 32 8.82 -1.34 4.12
C PRO A 32 8.45 0.09 4.56
N GLU A 33 9.13 1.10 4.03
CA GLU A 33 8.82 2.51 4.31
C GLU A 33 7.40 2.86 3.82
N MET A 34 7.05 2.44 2.60
CA MET A 34 5.71 2.59 2.04
C MET A 34 4.64 1.94 2.92
N VAL A 35 4.86 0.69 3.35
CA VAL A 35 3.94 -0.03 4.24
C VAL A 35 3.78 0.70 5.57
N ARG A 36 4.89 1.17 6.17
CA ARG A 36 4.86 1.93 7.43
C ARG A 36 4.11 3.25 7.29
N HIS A 37 4.23 3.94 6.17
CA HIS A 37 3.48 5.17 5.93
C HIS A 37 1.97 4.91 5.90
N PHE A 38 1.53 3.87 5.18
CA PHE A 38 0.11 3.52 5.10
C PHE A 38 -0.43 2.78 6.33
N SER A 39 0.41 2.48 7.33
CA SER A 39 -0.07 2.02 8.64
C SER A 39 -0.60 3.14 9.52
N VAL A 40 -0.19 4.39 9.24
CA VAL A 40 -0.64 5.58 10.00
C VAL A 40 -1.44 6.57 9.15
N ASN A 41 -1.27 6.52 7.82
CA ASN A 41 -1.99 7.35 6.86
C ASN A 41 -3.01 6.53 6.07
N ARG A 42 -4.12 7.17 5.72
CA ARG A 42 -5.20 6.60 4.93
C ARG A 42 -4.73 6.21 3.52
N LEU A 43 -5.29 5.13 2.98
CA LEU A 43 -4.98 4.66 1.63
C LEU A 43 -5.50 5.66 0.56
N PRO A 44 -4.72 5.93 -0.51
CA PRO A 44 -5.10 6.87 -1.55
C PRO A 44 -5.98 6.18 -2.61
N ILE A 45 -7.06 5.52 -2.18
CA ILE A 45 -7.97 4.77 -3.06
C ILE A 45 -9.41 5.25 -2.87
N ARG A 46 -10.05 5.61 -3.99
CA ARG A 46 -11.49 5.91 -4.02
C ARG A 46 -12.30 4.70 -3.56
N GLY A 47 -13.16 4.91 -2.56
CA GLY A 47 -13.97 3.88 -1.93
C GLY A 47 -13.30 3.19 -0.73
N ALA A 48 -12.02 3.45 -0.48
CA ALA A 48 -11.29 2.95 0.68
C ALA A 48 -10.41 4.02 1.33
N GLU A 49 -10.72 5.30 1.11
CA GLU A 49 -10.00 6.43 1.69
C GLU A 49 -10.07 6.48 3.23
N HIS A 50 -10.89 5.66 3.86
CA HIS A 50 -10.94 5.54 5.33
C HIS A 50 -10.08 4.39 5.88
N MET A 51 -9.50 3.54 5.03
CA MET A 51 -8.72 2.38 5.44
C MET A 51 -7.24 2.74 5.66
N CYS A 52 -6.60 2.03 6.59
CA CYS A 52 -5.16 2.02 6.82
C CYS A 52 -4.69 0.55 6.96
N LEU A 53 -3.38 0.32 6.82
CA LEU A 53 -2.77 -1.00 7.08
C LEU A 53 -2.62 -1.23 8.59
N LEU A 54 -3.44 -2.09 9.18
CA LEU A 54 -3.48 -2.26 10.64
C LEU A 54 -2.53 -3.35 11.14
N HIS A 55 -2.62 -4.55 10.56
CA HIS A 55 -1.88 -5.72 11.03
C HIS A 55 -1.28 -6.47 9.84
N PRO A 56 0.03 -6.78 9.86
CA PRO A 56 0.62 -7.64 8.84
C PRO A 56 0.02 -9.04 8.98
N VAL A 57 -0.34 -9.64 7.84
CA VAL A 57 -0.72 -11.05 7.78
C VAL A 57 0.53 -11.82 7.42
N ILE A 58 1.03 -12.64 8.36
CA ILE A 58 2.17 -13.51 8.10
C ILE A 58 1.71 -14.60 7.13
N ALA A 59 2.42 -14.77 6.02
CA ALA A 59 2.15 -15.86 5.10
C ALA A 59 2.35 -17.20 5.84
N GLN A 60 1.29 -17.98 6.01
CA GLN A 60 1.46 -19.42 6.22
C GLN A 60 1.83 -20.00 4.86
N LEU A 61 3.13 -20.22 4.66
CA LEU A 61 3.60 -21.08 3.58
C LEU A 61 3.20 -22.50 3.98
N LEU A 62 2.14 -23.02 3.34
CA LEU A 62 1.72 -24.42 3.44
C LEU A 62 2.66 -25.30 2.62
#